data_AF-A0A6J6RE09-F1
#
_entry.id   AF-A0A6J6RE09-F1
#
_cell.length_a   1.000
_cell.length_b   1.000
_cell.length_c   1.000
_cell.angle_alpha   90.00
_cell.angle_beta   90.00
_cell.angle_gamma   90.00
#
_symmetry.space_group_name_H-M   'P 1'
#
loop_
_entity.id
_entity.type
_entity.pdbx_description
1 polymer ?
#
loop_
_entity_poly.entity_id
_entity_poly.type
_entity_poly.pdbx_seq_one_letter_code
_entity_poly.pdbx_strand_id
1 'polypeptide(L)'
;MQERIYIIDQAQQIPMRKEAGREAVTLLGVVVSRLAPRNIDLADLSWTTWRHEDGTWTVELHYPNSNGRGVAQWNFDPTRRLVLSLDENARWMMGDEPAPRQIPTPGLIHSESNHPAMREEQIPEPEVPRLAVIREAPDDEAARDGVVARAKVPSWDEIMFGIKPTEDQ
;
A
#
# COMPACT_ATOMS: atom_id res chain seq x y z
N MET A 1 4.72 20.44 22.46
CA MET A 1 4.30 20.11 21.07
C MET A 1 5.36 20.45 20.00
N GLN A 2 6.39 21.26 20.30
CA GLN A 2 7.38 21.67 19.29
C GLN A 2 8.25 20.53 18.76
N GLU A 3 8.56 19.51 19.56
CA GLU A 3 9.43 18.41 19.15
C GLU A 3 8.90 17.68 17.90
N ARG A 4 7.62 17.35 17.85
CA ARG A 4 7.01 16.65 16.70
C ARG A 4 7.08 17.47 15.42
N ILE A 5 6.82 18.78 15.51
CA ILE A 5 6.87 19.70 14.38
C ILE A 5 8.31 19.81 13.88
N TYR A 6 9.27 19.91 14.80
CA TYR A 6 10.69 19.93 14.48
C TYR A 6 11.14 18.65 13.76
N ILE A 7 10.70 17.48 14.22
CA ILE A 7 11.01 16.21 13.57
C ILE A 7 10.44 16.12 12.16
N ILE A 8 9.19 16.58 11.95
CA ILE A 8 8.58 16.64 10.62
C ILE A 8 9.40 17.54 9.69
N ASP A 9 9.78 18.73 10.14
CA ASP A 9 10.62 19.65 9.36
C ASP A 9 11.97 19.00 9.00
N GLN A 10 12.65 18.40 9.99
CA GLN A 10 13.92 17.72 9.74
C GLN A 10 13.77 16.56 8.74
N ALA A 11 12.73 15.74 8.87
CA ALA A 11 12.47 14.63 7.96
C ALA A 11 12.18 15.12 6.52
N GLN A 12 11.40 16.20 6.39
CA GLN A 12 11.09 16.81 5.09
C GLN A 12 12.34 17.35 4.38
N GLN A 13 13.33 17.82 5.13
CA GLN A 13 14.58 18.37 4.63
C GLN A 13 15.66 17.30 4.34
N ILE A 14 15.37 16.01 4.55
CA ILE A 14 16.36 14.95 4.29
C ILE A 14 16.67 14.87 2.79
N PRO A 15 17.95 14.96 2.39
CA PRO A 15 18.35 14.90 0.99
C PRO A 15 18.22 13.48 0.44
N MET A 16 17.40 13.33 -0.60
CA MET A 16 17.23 12.11 -1.38
C MET A 16 18.14 12.15 -2.60
N ARG A 17 19.09 11.23 -2.66
CA ARG A 17 19.99 11.07 -3.81
C ARG A 17 19.38 10.08 -4.79
N LYS A 18 18.91 10.58 -5.94
CA LYS A 18 18.33 9.73 -6.99
C LYS A 18 19.35 9.16 -7.98
N GLU A 19 20.39 9.93 -8.35
CA GLU A 19 21.41 9.52 -9.32
C GLU A 19 22.75 10.21 -9.04
N ALA A 20 23.86 9.53 -9.33
CA ALA A 20 25.20 10.12 -9.23
C ALA A 20 25.37 11.23 -10.29
N GLY A 21 25.27 12.49 -9.86
CA GLY A 21 25.42 13.67 -10.72
C GLY A 21 24.23 14.61 -10.75
N ARG A 22 23.08 14.24 -10.16
CA ARG A 22 21.97 15.18 -9.92
C ARG A 22 22.09 15.82 -8.55
N GLU A 23 21.60 17.04 -8.44
CA GLU A 23 21.43 17.74 -7.17
C GLU A 23 20.50 16.94 -6.26
N ALA A 24 20.83 16.89 -4.96
CA ALA A 24 20.02 16.18 -4.00
C ALA A 24 18.68 16.92 -3.82
N VAL A 25 17.58 16.20 -3.99
CA VAL A 25 16.23 16.75 -3.78
C VAL A 25 15.79 16.32 -2.38
N THR A 26 15.17 17.21 -1.62
CA THR A 26 14.68 16.86 -0.28
C THR A 26 13.50 15.88 -0.34
N LEU A 27 13.20 15.17 0.76
CA LEU A 27 12.02 14.29 0.85
C LEU A 27 10.76 15.03 0.41
N LEU A 28 10.55 16.24 0.91
CA LEU A 28 9.41 17.06 0.51
C LEU A 28 9.40 17.36 -0.99
N GLY A 29 10.55 17.74 -1.56
CA GLY A 29 10.66 18.02 -2.99
C GLY A 29 10.33 16.79 -3.85
N VAL A 30 10.75 15.61 -3.41
CA VAL A 30 10.42 14.34 -4.09
C VAL A 30 8.92 14.04 -4.02
N VAL A 31 8.31 14.19 -2.85
CA VAL A 31 6.87 13.99 -2.64
C VAL A 31 6.06 14.95 -3.51
N VAL A 32 6.36 16.25 -3.47
CA VAL A 32 5.66 17.27 -4.26
C VAL A 32 5.81 16.98 -5.76
N SER A 33 7.01 16.64 -6.22
CA SER A 33 7.25 16.30 -7.64
C SER A 33 6.44 15.08 -8.10
N ARG A 34 6.20 14.12 -7.20
CA ARG A 34 5.40 12.91 -7.48
C ARG A 34 3.90 13.17 -7.47
N LEU A 35 3.44 14.13 -6.67
CA LEU A 35 2.04 14.46 -6.49
C LEU A 35 1.55 15.56 -7.45
N ALA A 36 2.44 16.42 -7.94
CA ALA A 36 2.12 17.48 -8.89
C ALA A 36 1.35 17.01 -10.15
N PRO A 37 1.70 15.87 -10.80
CA PRO A 37 0.93 15.36 -11.95
C PRO A 37 -0.50 14.92 -11.61
N ARG A 38 -0.83 14.75 -10.33
CA ARG A 38 -2.17 14.41 -9.85
C ARG A 38 -2.98 15.63 -9.39
N ASN A 39 -2.50 16.85 -9.63
CA ASN A 39 -3.13 18.08 -9.14
C ASN A 39 -3.27 18.12 -7.60
N ILE A 40 -2.30 17.56 -6.88
CA ILE A 40 -2.25 17.61 -5.41
C ILE A 40 -1.15 18.59 -5.01
N ASP A 41 -1.54 19.63 -4.27
CA ASP A 41 -0.63 20.69 -3.83
C ASP A 41 -0.13 20.46 -2.40
N LEU A 42 0.90 21.21 -1.99
CA LEU A 42 1.45 21.15 -0.64
C LEU A 42 0.40 21.45 0.45
N ALA A 43 -0.59 22.29 0.14
CA ALA A 43 -1.66 22.65 1.08
C ALA A 43 -2.62 21.48 1.38
N ASP A 44 -2.69 20.48 0.50
CA ASP A 44 -3.53 19.29 0.68
C ASP A 44 -2.83 18.18 1.47
N LEU A 45 -1.53 18.37 1.76
CA LEU A 45 -0.70 17.41 2.45
C LEU A 45 -0.79 17.62 3.96
N SER A 46 -1.09 16.55 4.69
CA SER A 46 -1.11 16.55 6.15
C SER A 46 -0.07 15.58 6.68
N TRP A 47 0.86 16.10 7.49
CA TRP A 47 1.93 15.32 8.09
C TRP A 47 1.66 15.03 9.56
N THR A 48 1.90 13.79 9.97
CA THR A 48 1.81 13.32 11.35
C THR A 48 3.10 12.58 11.70
N THR A 49 3.48 12.59 12.98
CA THR A 49 4.66 11.84 13.43
C THR A 49 4.49 11.35 14.86
N TRP A 50 5.09 10.21 15.15
CA TRP A 50 5.20 9.65 16.48
C TRP A 50 6.58 9.00 16.68
N ARG A 51 7.01 8.96 17.94
CA ARG A 51 8.29 8.41 18.35
C ARG A 51 8.12 6.95 18.75
N HIS A 52 9.10 6.12 18.40
CA HIS A 52 9.20 4.72 18.82
C HIS A 52 10.13 4.58 20.03
N GLU A 53 10.03 3.44 20.72
CA GLU A 53 10.87 3.13 21.88
C GLU A 53 12.36 3.00 21.53
N ASP A 54 12.67 2.65 20.28
CA ASP A 54 14.04 2.53 19.75
C ASP A 54 14.70 3.89 19.45
N GLY A 55 13.98 5.00 19.57
CA GLY A 55 14.46 6.35 19.29
C GLY A 55 14.28 6.80 17.83
N THR A 56 13.72 5.95 16.97
CA THR A 56 13.29 6.33 15.62
C THR A 56 11.90 6.97 15.64
N TRP A 57 11.53 7.56 14.52
CA TRP A 57 10.26 8.28 14.36
C TRP A 57 9.56 7.80 13.12
N THR A 58 8.29 7.39 13.22
CA THR A 58 7.49 7.27 12.00
C THR A 58 6.98 8.64 11.61
N VAL A 59 7.20 8.96 10.34
CA VAL A 59 6.64 10.12 9.68
C VAL A 59 5.59 9.61 8.70
N GLU A 60 4.37 10.08 8.87
CA GLU A 60 3.23 9.69 8.07
C GLU A 60 2.70 10.90 7.32
N LEU A 61 2.50 10.72 6.02
CA LEU A 61 1.89 11.69 5.14
C LEU A 61 0.53 11.20 4.71
N HIS A 62 -0.44 12.08 4.86
CA HIS A 62 -1.78 11.92 4.32
C HIS A 62 -1.95 12.84 3.11
N TYR A 63 -2.45 12.29 2.01
CA TYR A 63 -2.69 13.03 0.77
C TYR A 63 -3.99 12.57 0.10
N PRO A 64 -4.67 13.42 -0.69
CA PRO A 64 -5.79 13.00 -1.51
C PRO A 64 -5.34 11.95 -2.53
N ASN A 65 -6.11 10.88 -2.72
CA ASN A 65 -5.85 9.89 -3.75
C ASN A 65 -7.12 9.63 -4.56
N SER A 66 -6.99 9.02 -5.74
CA SER A 66 -8.13 8.74 -6.63
C SER A 66 -9.23 7.89 -5.99
N ASN A 67 -8.89 7.09 -4.98
CA ASN A 67 -9.79 6.22 -4.22
C ASN A 67 -10.13 6.78 -2.81
N GLY A 68 -9.84 8.05 -2.53
CA GLY A 68 -10.11 8.69 -1.25
C GLY A 68 -8.85 9.35 -0.67
N ARG A 69 -8.26 8.72 0.36
CA ARG A 69 -7.07 9.24 1.04
C ARG A 69 -5.94 8.22 0.98
N GLY A 70 -4.80 8.64 0.41
CA GLY A 70 -3.56 7.88 0.46
C GLY A 70 -2.80 8.19 1.75
N VAL A 71 -2.11 7.19 2.26
CA VAL A 71 -1.20 7.31 3.40
C VAL A 71 0.16 6.77 2.98
N ALA A 72 1.21 7.53 3.25
CA ALA A 72 2.60 7.13 3.03
C ALA A 72 3.37 7.24 4.34
N GLN A 73 4.02 6.16 4.76
CA GLN A 73 4.77 6.08 6.00
C GLN A 73 6.26 5.86 5.75
N TRP A 74 7.08 6.63 6.45
CA TRP A 74 8.52 6.45 6.49
C TRP A 74 9.01 6.31 7.92
N ASN A 75 10.02 5.47 8.13
CA ASN A 75 10.81 5.47 9.34
C ASN A 75 11.95 6.49 9.22
N PHE A 76 12.06 7.39 10.18
CA PHE A 76 13.05 8.45 10.23
C PHE A 76 13.94 8.28 11.47
N ASP A 77 15.24 8.18 11.22
CA ASP A 77 16.25 8.21 12.27
C ASP A 77 16.93 9.60 12.30
N PRO A 78 16.66 10.42 13.34
CA PRO A 78 17.24 11.76 13.44
C PRO A 78 18.75 11.75 13.69
N THR A 79 19.29 10.68 14.28
CA THR A 79 20.72 10.55 14.56
C THR A 79 21.50 10.21 13.30
N ARG A 80 20.96 9.29 12.48
CA ARG A 80 21.56 8.85 11.22
C ARG A 80 21.16 9.72 10.03
N ARG A 81 20.21 10.64 10.22
CA ARG A 81 19.58 11.48 9.18
C ARG A 81 19.15 10.64 7.97
N LEU A 82 18.48 9.53 8.27
CA LEU A 82 18.13 8.51 7.31
C LEU A 82 16.62 8.24 7.35
N VAL A 83 16.03 8.06 6.16
CA VAL A 83 14.60 7.84 5.96
C VAL A 83 14.42 6.53 5.18
N LEU A 84 13.60 5.62 5.70
CA LEU A 84 13.26 4.33 5.07
C LEU A 84 11.77 4.28 4.78
N SER A 85 11.39 3.80 3.59
CA SER A 85 9.98 3.57 3.25
C SER A 85 9.43 2.37 4.02
N LEU A 86 8.33 2.58 4.75
CA LEU A 86 7.64 1.50 5.48
C LEU A 86 6.50 0.88 4.68
N ASP A 87 5.92 1.62 3.74
CA ASP A 87 4.83 1.14 2.88
C ASP A 87 5.12 1.33 1.38
N GLU A 88 4.22 0.80 0.55
CA GLU A 88 4.33 0.87 -0.90
C GLU A 88 4.16 2.31 -1.43
N ASN A 89 3.33 3.13 -0.78
CA ASN A 89 3.08 4.52 -1.19
C ASN A 89 4.33 5.39 -0.95
N ALA A 90 4.97 5.24 0.19
CA ALA A 90 6.23 5.86 0.59
C ALA A 90 7.37 5.46 -0.35
N ARG A 91 7.42 4.17 -0.71
CA ARG A 91 8.39 3.65 -1.68
C ARG A 91 8.18 4.25 -3.07
N TRP A 92 6.92 4.26 -3.53
CA TRP A 92 6.52 4.88 -4.78
C TRP A 92 6.85 6.39 -4.80
N MET A 93 6.64 7.10 -3.69
CA MET A 93 7.02 8.50 -3.54
C MET A 93 8.52 8.71 -3.64
N MET A 94 9.33 7.95 -2.91
CA MET A 94 10.81 8.02 -3.01
C MET A 94 11.32 7.69 -4.42
N GLY A 95 10.48 7.06 -5.23
CA GLY A 95 10.73 6.76 -6.62
C GLY A 95 11.53 5.51 -6.85
N ASP A 96 11.52 4.62 -5.85
CA ASP A 96 11.77 3.20 -6.04
C ASP A 96 10.50 2.61 -6.66
N GLU A 97 10.29 2.94 -7.94
CA GLU A 97 9.29 2.27 -8.75
C GLU A 97 9.79 0.83 -8.92
N PRO A 98 8.97 -0.21 -8.62
CA PRO A 98 9.38 -1.55 -8.96
C PRO A 98 9.69 -1.55 -10.46
N ALA A 99 10.94 -1.85 -10.81
CA ALA A 99 11.26 -2.21 -12.18
C ALA A 99 10.16 -3.18 -12.64
N PRO A 100 9.54 -2.98 -13.82
CA PRO A 100 8.46 -3.83 -14.27
C PRO A 100 8.90 -5.26 -14.06
N ARG A 101 8.12 -6.01 -13.26
CA ARG A 101 8.49 -7.36 -12.81
C ARG A 101 8.93 -8.13 -14.04
N GLN A 102 10.24 -8.32 -14.21
CA GLN A 102 10.72 -9.29 -15.17
C GLN A 102 10.17 -10.60 -14.64
N ILE A 103 9.28 -11.20 -15.42
CA ILE A 103 8.66 -12.49 -15.15
C ILE A 103 9.84 -13.40 -14.78
N PRO A 104 9.94 -13.90 -13.53
CA PRO A 104 11.09 -14.68 -13.14
C PRO A 104 11.10 -15.91 -14.04
N THR A 105 12.15 -16.02 -14.87
CA THR A 105 12.47 -17.28 -15.52
C THR A 105 12.69 -18.28 -14.38
N PRO A 106 11.94 -19.39 -14.32
CA PRO A 106 12.06 -20.32 -13.21
C PRO A 106 13.48 -20.88 -13.13
N GLY A 107 14.18 -20.55 -12.05
CA GLY A 107 15.45 -21.19 -11.69
C GLY A 107 16.60 -20.20 -11.52
N LEU A 108 16.71 -19.61 -10.33
CA LEU A 108 17.91 -19.71 -9.49
C LEU A 108 17.64 -18.97 -8.17
N ILE A 109 17.81 -19.71 -7.08
CA ILE A 109 17.60 -19.26 -5.71
C ILE A 109 18.76 -18.32 -5.34
N HIS A 110 18.45 -17.08 -4.98
CA HIS A 110 19.34 -16.26 -4.17
C HIS A 110 18.56 -15.78 -2.94
N SER A 111 18.66 -16.59 -1.90
CA SER A 111 18.30 -16.26 -0.54
C SER A 111 19.26 -15.22 0.03
N GLU A 112 18.77 -14.02 0.34
CA GLU A 112 19.18 -13.30 1.55
C GLU A 112 18.13 -12.23 1.92
N SER A 113 17.08 -12.67 2.61
CA SER A 113 16.25 -11.78 3.43
C SER A 113 16.85 -11.79 4.83
N ASN A 114 17.80 -10.88 5.09
CA ASN A 114 18.25 -10.59 6.44
C ASN A 114 17.18 -9.74 7.13
N HIS A 115 16.12 -10.39 7.62
CA HIS A 115 15.11 -9.80 8.48
C HIS A 115 15.42 -10.25 9.92
N PRO A 116 15.89 -9.37 10.82
CA PRO A 116 16.10 -9.77 12.20
C PRO A 116 14.74 -9.92 12.90
N ALA A 117 14.39 -11.18 13.17
CA ALA A 117 13.56 -11.66 14.28
C ALA A 117 12.36 -10.78 14.68
N MET A 118 11.23 -11.01 14.01
CA MET A 118 9.93 -10.87 14.65
C MET A 118 9.88 -11.90 15.78
N ARG A 119 10.05 -11.47 17.02
CA ARG A 119 9.77 -12.26 18.21
C ARG A 119 8.27 -12.52 18.20
N GLU A 120 7.90 -13.77 17.94
CA GLU A 120 6.55 -14.31 18.10
C GLU A 120 6.10 -14.09 19.54
N GLU A 121 5.37 -13.00 19.78
CA GLU A 121 4.58 -12.85 20.99
C GLU A 121 3.27 -13.59 20.74
N GLN A 122 3.28 -14.85 21.17
CA GLN A 122 2.14 -15.77 21.22
C GLN A 122 0.92 -15.07 21.82
N ILE A 123 -0.08 -14.78 20.99
CA ILE A 123 -1.44 -14.56 21.44
C ILE A 123 -2.07 -15.96 21.50
N PRO A 124 -2.39 -16.51 22.68
CA PRO A 124 -3.02 -17.83 22.75
C PRO A 124 -4.40 -17.77 22.11
N GLU A 125 -4.54 -18.47 20.99
CA GLU A 125 -5.77 -18.67 20.24
C GLU A 125 -6.77 -19.45 21.11
N PRO A 126 -7.94 -18.90 21.49
CA PRO A 126 -8.94 -19.69 22.18
C PRO A 126 -9.48 -20.75 21.22
N GLU A 127 -9.18 -22.00 21.54
CA GLU A 127 -9.58 -23.19 20.80
C GLU A 127 -11.10 -23.22 20.61
N VAL A 128 -11.56 -22.90 19.40
CA VAL A 128 -12.94 -23.20 19.01
C VAL A 128 -13.06 -24.73 18.87
N PRO A 129 -13.95 -25.40 19.63
CA PRO A 129 -14.06 -26.84 19.59
C PRO A 129 -14.42 -27.31 18.18
N ARG A 130 -13.53 -28.11 17.56
CA ARG A 130 -13.79 -28.77 16.28
C ARG A 130 -14.91 -29.79 16.47
N LEU A 131 -16.12 -29.41 16.11
CA LEU A 131 -17.26 -30.32 15.99
C LEU A 131 -16.93 -31.39 14.94
N ALA A 132 -16.97 -32.64 15.40
CA ALA A 132 -16.61 -33.83 14.65
C ALA A 132 -17.48 -34.03 13.41
N VAL A 133 -16.85 -34.53 12.35
CA VAL A 133 -17.47 -35.03 11.12
C VAL A 133 -18.43 -36.17 11.47
N ILE A 134 -19.72 -35.96 11.28
CA ILE A 134 -20.69 -37.05 11.10
C ILE A 134 -21.04 -37.07 9.61
N ARG A 135 -20.65 -38.16 8.93
CA ARG A 135 -21.15 -38.50 7.60
C ARG A 135 -22.48 -39.20 7.78
N GLU A 136 -23.54 -38.67 7.19
CA GLU A 136 -24.74 -39.43 6.83
C GLU A 136 -25.29 -38.85 5.52
N ALA A 137 -25.62 -39.73 4.58
CA ALA A 137 -25.98 -39.41 3.20
C ALA A 137 -27.52 -39.34 3.03
N PRO A 138 -28.02 -39.08 1.81
CA PRO A 138 -28.83 -37.91 1.43
C PRO A 138 -30.34 -38.09 1.62
N ASP A 139 -31.07 -36.99 1.81
CA ASP A 139 -32.53 -36.95 1.59
C ASP A 139 -32.87 -35.86 0.57
N ASP A 140 -33.45 -36.32 -0.54
CA ASP A 140 -34.19 -35.54 -1.53
C ASP A 140 -35.41 -34.90 -0.85
N GLU A 141 -35.49 -33.56 -0.83
CA GLU A 141 -36.75 -32.77 -0.92
C GLU A 141 -36.52 -31.30 -0.48
N ALA A 142 -35.80 -30.53 -1.30
CA ALA A 142 -35.87 -29.06 -1.26
C ALA A 142 -35.53 -28.44 -2.63
N ALA A 143 -35.99 -29.07 -3.71
CA ALA A 143 -36.11 -28.43 -5.01
C ALA A 143 -37.26 -27.42 -4.99
N ARG A 144 -37.10 -26.30 -4.27
CA ARG A 144 -38.10 -25.21 -4.16
C ARG A 144 -37.52 -23.93 -3.57
N ASP A 145 -36.34 -23.49 -4.03
CA ASP A 145 -36.06 -22.06 -3.97
C ASP A 145 -35.22 -21.63 -5.17
N GLY A 146 -35.93 -21.08 -6.16
CA GLY A 146 -35.40 -20.70 -7.46
C GLY A 146 -34.58 -19.43 -7.39
N VAL A 147 -33.28 -19.54 -7.10
CA VAL A 147 -32.32 -18.46 -7.32
C VAL A 147 -31.29 -18.90 -8.36
N VAL A 148 -31.74 -18.90 -9.62
CA VAL A 148 -30.85 -18.91 -10.79
C VAL A 148 -30.62 -17.46 -11.19
N ALA A 149 -29.57 -16.82 -10.67
CA ALA A 149 -29.10 -15.56 -11.21
C ALA A 149 -27.63 -15.31 -10.85
N ARG A 150 -26.72 -15.81 -11.71
CA ARG A 150 -25.44 -15.15 -11.88
C ARG A 150 -25.76 -13.76 -12.45
N ALA A 151 -25.52 -12.71 -11.66
CA ALA A 151 -25.64 -11.35 -12.18
C ALA A 151 -24.80 -11.25 -13.46
N LYS A 152 -25.48 -10.96 -14.58
CA LYS A 152 -24.85 -10.79 -15.89
C LYS A 152 -24.15 -9.45 -15.86
N VAL A 153 -22.92 -9.45 -15.34
CA VAL A 153 -22.04 -8.28 -15.39
C VAL A 153 -21.75 -8.03 -16.88
N PRO A 154 -22.10 -6.86 -17.44
CA PRO A 154 -21.80 -6.54 -18.83
C PRO A 154 -20.30 -6.67 -19.08
N SER A 155 -19.94 -7.04 -20.30
CA SER A 155 -18.55 -7.02 -20.70
C SER A 155 -18.03 -5.59 -20.56
N TRP A 156 -16.79 -5.44 -20.09
CA TRP A 156 -16.12 -4.14 -19.94
C TRP A 156 -16.11 -3.33 -21.26
N ASP A 157 -16.17 -4.02 -22.40
CA ASP A 157 -16.27 -3.42 -23.73
C ASP A 157 -17.65 -2.75 -24.00
N GLU A 158 -18.74 -3.24 -23.38
CA GLU A 158 -20.09 -2.65 -23.50
C GLU A 158 -20.21 -1.32 -22.72
N ILE A 159 -19.45 -1.17 -21.62
CA ILE A 159 -19.44 0.04 -20.81
C ILE A 159 -18.62 1.15 -21.49
N MET A 160 -17.54 0.77 -22.17
CA MET A 160 -16.60 1.72 -22.77
C MET A 160 -17.01 2.21 -24.16
N PHE A 161 -17.72 1.40 -24.94
CA PHE A 161 -17.99 1.71 -26.35
C PHE A 161 -19.47 1.90 -26.71
N GLY A 162 -20.38 1.70 -25.76
CA GLY A 162 -21.81 1.95 -25.92
C GLY A 162 -22.52 0.91 -26.79
N ILE A 163 -23.72 0.54 -26.37
CA ILE A 163 -24.63 -0.34 -27.11
C ILE A 163 -25.03 0.40 -28.39
N LYS A 164 -24.57 -0.04 -29.56
CA LYS A 164 -25.14 0.43 -30.82
C LYS A 164 -26.55 -0.17 -30.94
N PRO A 165 -27.60 0.63 -31.15
CA PRO A 165 -28.92 0.06 -31.40
C PRO A 165 -28.84 -0.75 -32.69
N THR A 166 -29.12 -2.05 -32.59
CA THR A 166 -29.36 -2.88 -33.76
C THR A 166 -30.69 -2.41 -34.36
N GLU A 167 -30.60 -1.70 -35.47
CA GLU A 167 -31.74 -1.35 -36.32
C GLU A 167 -32.27 -2.66 -36.95
N ASP A 168 -33.54 -2.93 -36.70
CA ASP A 168 -34.31 -4.04 -37.26
C ASP A 168 -34.73 -3.67 -38.69
N GLN A 169 -34.43 -4.54 -39.65
CA GLN A 169 -34.99 -4.49 -41.01
C GLN A 169 -35.37 -5.88 -41.48
#